data_AF-A0A5N7CFE5-F1
#
_entry.id   AF-A0A5N7CFE5-F1
#
_cell.length_a   1.000
_cell.length_b   1.000
_cell.length_c   1.000
_cell.angle_alpha   90.00
_cell.angle_beta   90.00
_cell.angle_gamma   90.00
#
_symmetry.space_group_name_H-M   'P 1'
#
loop_
_entity.id
_entity.type
_entity.pdbx_description
1 polymer ?
#
loop_
_entity_poly.entity_id
_entity_poly.type
_entity_poly.pdbx_seq_one_letter_code
_entity_poly.pdbx_strand_id
1 'polypeptide(L)'
;MTLRIWLRKQKVFYLIVGVICVAVLLFSAGSRRVIGSIFLGDLTPTPTCDGETKPTLSSGAAFPLAASPQQITGKRLHRQRLVLLTNATLNYEKTSILSKNAQDTYKPTIHFNASSFAHHHFNFGFTEFWPCEPSHCPFYNGVLGVKPPISLTEQLKSKYLVDVDGHSFSGRHVVPLDNRVPLDNWYDDLYSLMAYFIGTGKLSEKNEQEGYMPSHDFEARMIASQSRDRAKKVLRDEDIEVYMLLLLLEYGWVLDDNRDTIEYMGDGGELDRFVLHY
;
A
#
# COMPACT_ATOMS: atom_id res chain seq x y z
N MET A 1 -22.91 -49.49 4.30
CA MET A 1 -21.81 -48.52 4.09
C MET A 1 -21.29 -48.11 5.47
N THR A 2 -20.08 -48.54 5.81
CA THR A 2 -19.75 -48.99 7.18
C THR A 2 -19.05 -47.92 8.03
N LEU A 3 -19.28 -47.99 9.35
CA LEU A 3 -18.66 -47.25 10.47
C LEU A 3 -17.15 -46.99 10.31
N ARG A 4 -16.44 -47.82 9.55
CA ARG A 4 -15.03 -47.66 9.17
C ARG A 4 -14.73 -46.42 8.31
N ILE A 5 -15.65 -46.00 7.44
CA ILE A 5 -15.49 -44.79 6.61
C ILE A 5 -15.69 -43.54 7.47
N TRP A 6 -16.67 -43.56 8.37
CA TRP A 6 -16.95 -42.48 9.32
C TRP A 6 -15.78 -42.28 10.30
N LEU A 7 -15.26 -43.36 10.89
CA LEU A 7 -14.08 -43.32 11.76
C LEU A 7 -12.80 -42.90 11.02
N ARG A 8 -12.66 -43.20 9.71
CA ARG A 8 -11.54 -42.72 8.89
C ARG A 8 -11.65 -41.22 8.62
N LYS A 9 -12.83 -40.70 8.28
CA LYS A 9 -13.05 -39.25 8.10
C LYS A 9 -12.83 -38.48 9.40
N GLN A 10 -13.27 -39.02 10.53
CA GLN A 10 -13.08 -38.41 11.84
C GLN A 10 -11.60 -38.39 12.27
N LYS A 11 -10.84 -39.47 12.04
CA LYS A 11 -9.38 -39.49 12.28
C LYS A 11 -8.62 -38.52 11.40
N VAL A 12 -9.01 -38.37 10.13
CA VAL A 12 -8.41 -37.38 9.21
C VAL A 12 -8.74 -35.96 9.67
N PHE A 13 -9.97 -35.70 10.13
CA PHE A 13 -10.36 -34.41 10.70
C PHE A 13 -9.53 -34.04 11.93
N TYR A 14 -9.38 -34.94 12.91
CA TYR A 14 -8.54 -34.70 14.08
C TYR A 14 -7.05 -34.60 13.75
N LEU A 15 -6.57 -35.29 12.71
CA LEU A 15 -5.19 -35.14 12.23
C LEU A 15 -4.97 -33.76 11.61
N ILE A 16 -5.90 -33.29 10.78
CA ILE A 16 -5.82 -31.96 10.14
C ILE A 16 -5.92 -30.86 11.19
N VAL A 17 -6.92 -30.92 12.08
CA VAL A 17 -7.08 -29.95 13.17
C VAL A 17 -5.89 -30.01 14.12
N GLY A 18 -5.36 -31.20 14.42
CA GLY A 18 -4.16 -31.38 15.24
C GLY A 18 -2.89 -30.80 14.59
N VAL A 19 -2.69 -31.00 13.28
CA VAL A 19 -1.57 -30.42 12.53
C VAL A 19 -1.70 -28.90 12.45
N ILE A 20 -2.90 -28.36 12.26
CA ILE A 20 -3.15 -26.91 12.29
C ILE A 20 -2.88 -26.35 13.69
N CYS A 21 -3.35 -27.00 14.77
CA CYS A 21 -3.09 -26.56 16.13
C CYS A 21 -1.59 -26.60 16.49
N VAL A 22 -0.88 -27.65 16.08
CA VAL A 22 0.57 -27.76 16.28
C VAL A 22 1.32 -26.75 15.42
N ALA A 23 0.88 -26.48 14.19
CA ALA A 23 1.44 -25.43 13.35
C ALA A 23 1.23 -24.04 13.97
N VAL A 24 0.04 -23.75 14.50
CA VAL A 24 -0.29 -22.50 15.21
C VAL A 24 0.50 -22.37 16.51
N LEU A 25 0.69 -23.46 17.26
CA LEU A 25 1.48 -23.47 18.49
C LEU A 25 2.99 -23.35 18.23
N LEU A 26 3.51 -23.96 17.16
CA LEU A 26 4.91 -23.82 16.75
C LEU A 26 5.18 -22.44 16.15
N PHE A 27 4.22 -21.84 15.43
CA PHE A 27 4.29 -20.43 15.00
C PHE A 27 4.23 -19.49 16.21
N SER A 28 3.38 -19.78 17.21
CA SER A 28 3.29 -19.01 18.45
C SER A 28 4.56 -19.11 19.31
N ALA A 29 5.21 -20.28 19.37
CA ALA A 29 6.43 -20.47 20.16
C ALA A 29 7.69 -19.89 19.48
N GLY A 30 7.80 -19.98 18.16
CA GLY A 30 8.94 -19.43 17.40
C GLY A 30 8.83 -17.93 17.09
N SER A 31 7.64 -17.36 17.18
CA SER A 31 7.36 -15.99 16.71
C SER A 31 7.01 -14.99 17.82
N ARG A 32 7.27 -15.32 19.09
CA ARG A 32 7.20 -14.35 20.21
C ARG A 32 8.15 -13.16 20.06
N ARG A 33 9.11 -13.19 19.12
CA ARG A 33 9.93 -12.02 18.75
C ARG A 33 9.39 -11.21 17.57
N VAL A 34 8.44 -11.72 16.78
CA VAL A 34 8.00 -11.08 15.53
C VAL A 34 6.51 -10.70 15.55
N ILE A 35 5.65 -11.46 16.23
CA ILE A 35 4.20 -11.18 16.26
C ILE A 35 3.82 -10.11 17.30
N GLY A 36 4.63 -9.90 18.34
CA GLY A 36 4.41 -8.83 19.33
C GLY A 36 4.43 -7.42 18.73
N SER A 37 5.00 -7.25 17.54
CA SER A 37 5.12 -5.94 16.87
C SER A 37 4.09 -5.72 15.76
N ILE A 38 3.23 -6.71 15.45
CA ILE A 38 2.32 -6.63 14.29
C ILE A 38 0.85 -6.38 14.69
N PHE A 39 0.44 -6.67 15.94
CA PHE A 39 -0.97 -6.50 16.35
C PHE A 39 -1.23 -5.85 17.71
N LEU A 40 -0.20 -5.39 18.44
CA LEU A 40 -0.37 -4.61 19.68
C LEU A 40 0.59 -3.40 19.70
N GLY A 41 0.55 -2.60 18.66
CA GLY A 41 0.96 -1.21 18.81
C GLY A 41 -0.21 -0.48 19.46
N ASP A 42 -0.05 -0.08 20.73
CA ASP A 42 -0.96 0.84 21.41
C ASP A 42 -1.41 1.93 20.41
N LEU A 43 -2.72 2.04 20.21
CA LEU A 43 -3.38 3.15 19.51
C LEU A 43 -3.19 4.44 20.32
N THR A 44 -1.94 4.86 20.44
CA THR A 44 -1.58 6.20 20.88
C THR A 44 -2.12 7.19 19.85
N PRO A 45 -2.59 8.36 20.29
CA PRO A 45 -3.17 9.35 19.40
C PRO A 45 -2.19 9.63 18.26
N THR A 46 -2.69 9.48 17.03
CA THR A 46 -1.96 9.86 15.80
C THR A 46 -1.29 11.21 16.03
N PRO A 47 0.03 11.35 15.79
CA PRO A 47 0.68 12.65 15.88
C PRO A 47 -0.06 13.59 14.93
N THR A 48 -0.54 14.72 15.45
CA THR A 48 -1.18 15.71 14.60
C THR A 48 -0.14 16.28 13.65
N CYS A 49 -0.44 16.26 12.36
CA CYS A 49 0.39 16.84 11.31
C CYS A 49 0.28 18.38 11.31
N ASP A 50 0.54 19.02 12.45
CA ASP A 50 0.41 20.48 12.62
C ASP A 50 1.75 21.23 12.48
N GLY A 51 2.84 20.52 12.15
CA GLY A 51 4.17 21.11 11.99
C GLY A 51 4.52 21.42 10.55
N GLU A 52 5.22 22.54 10.33
CA GLU A 52 6.03 22.84 9.13
C GLU A 52 7.13 21.78 8.93
N THR A 53 6.76 20.56 8.61
CA THR A 53 7.69 19.56 8.11
C THR A 53 7.91 19.84 6.63
N LYS A 54 9.18 19.83 6.19
CA LYS A 54 9.51 19.95 4.76
C LYS A 54 8.63 18.99 3.95
N PRO A 55 8.15 19.36 2.76
CA PRO A 55 7.43 18.45 1.87
C PRO A 55 8.41 17.42 1.31
N THR A 56 8.80 16.48 2.16
CA THR A 56 9.64 15.32 1.84
C THR A 56 8.74 14.10 1.86
N LEU A 57 8.77 13.34 0.77
CA LEU A 57 8.11 12.05 0.62
C LEU A 57 8.94 11.00 1.38
N SER A 58 8.44 10.46 2.50
CA SER A 58 9.17 9.39 3.20
C SER A 58 9.08 8.09 2.43
N SER A 59 10.25 7.55 2.13
CA SER A 59 10.67 6.19 2.43
C SER A 59 9.57 5.17 2.71
N GLY A 60 9.15 4.49 1.65
CA GLY A 60 8.72 3.10 1.79
C GLY A 60 9.96 2.24 2.03
N ALA A 61 10.18 1.80 3.27
CA ALA A 61 11.01 0.63 3.52
C ALA A 61 10.31 -0.56 2.87
N ALA A 62 10.79 -0.97 1.71
CA ALA A 62 10.22 -2.07 0.97
C ALA A 62 11.30 -3.11 0.68
N PHE A 63 10.86 -4.36 0.61
CA PHE A 63 11.63 -5.44 0.00
C PHE A 63 11.41 -5.40 -1.51
N PRO A 64 12.43 -5.73 -2.33
CA PRO A 64 12.20 -5.97 -3.74
C PRO A 64 11.21 -7.13 -3.89
N LEU A 65 10.45 -7.08 -4.97
CA LEU A 65 9.74 -8.29 -5.41
C LEU A 65 10.79 -9.30 -5.85
N ALA A 66 10.55 -10.58 -5.55
CA ALA A 66 11.40 -11.67 -6.03
C ALA A 66 11.69 -11.48 -7.53
N ALA A 67 12.97 -11.31 -7.84
CA ALA A 67 13.45 -11.03 -9.18
C ALA A 67 14.44 -12.12 -9.57
N SER A 68 14.23 -12.71 -10.75
CA SER A 68 15.20 -13.61 -11.37
C SER A 68 16.05 -12.88 -12.42
N PRO A 69 17.19 -13.46 -12.85
CA PRO A 69 17.99 -12.90 -13.94
C PRO A 69 17.24 -12.69 -15.27
N GLN A 70 16.05 -13.26 -15.45
CA GLN A 70 15.24 -13.05 -16.66
C GLN A 70 14.31 -11.83 -16.54
N GLN A 71 14.09 -11.32 -15.33
CA GLN A 71 13.28 -10.13 -15.04
C GLN A 71 14.14 -8.84 -14.93
N ILE A 72 15.42 -8.91 -15.34
CA ILE A 72 16.49 -7.91 -15.14
C ILE A 72 16.18 -6.49 -15.65
N THR A 73 15.20 -6.32 -16.53
CA THR A 73 14.73 -4.96 -16.80
C THR A 73 13.84 -4.55 -15.63
N GLY A 74 14.44 -3.91 -14.60
CA GLY A 74 13.75 -3.29 -13.45
C GLY A 74 12.58 -2.36 -13.81
N LYS A 75 12.38 -2.10 -15.11
CA LYS A 75 11.17 -1.57 -15.74
C LYS A 75 9.93 -2.44 -15.56
N ARG A 76 9.98 -3.75 -15.30
CA ARG A 76 8.77 -4.59 -15.20
C ARG A 76 8.20 -4.72 -13.79
N LEU A 77 9.02 -4.56 -12.75
CA LEU A 77 8.59 -4.72 -11.36
C LEU A 77 8.31 -3.35 -10.75
N HIS A 78 7.13 -3.15 -10.16
CA HIS A 78 6.64 -1.83 -9.74
C HIS A 78 7.48 -1.20 -8.62
N ARG A 79 7.93 -1.95 -7.61
CA ARG A 79 8.79 -1.41 -6.55
C ARG A 79 10.16 -0.97 -7.07
N GLN A 80 10.78 -1.81 -7.91
CA GLN A 80 12.05 -1.51 -8.54
C GLN A 80 11.91 -0.31 -9.47
N ARG A 81 10.81 -0.22 -10.22
CA ARG A 81 10.50 0.93 -11.07
C ARG A 81 10.37 2.21 -10.24
N LEU A 82 9.67 2.19 -9.11
CA LEU A 82 9.56 3.38 -8.24
C LEU A 82 10.92 3.86 -7.73
N VAL A 83 11.76 2.94 -7.23
CA VAL A 83 13.11 3.31 -6.75
C VAL A 83 13.97 3.83 -7.90
N LEU A 84 13.88 3.21 -9.09
CA LEU A 84 14.56 3.69 -10.27
C LEU A 84 14.04 5.04 -10.75
N LEU A 85 12.73 5.31 -10.69
CA LEU A 85 12.10 6.57 -11.09
C LEU A 85 12.36 7.72 -10.12
N THR A 86 12.75 7.43 -8.89
CA THR A 86 13.01 8.43 -7.85
C THR A 86 14.50 8.60 -7.55
N ASN A 87 15.37 7.86 -8.24
CA ASN A 87 16.81 7.97 -8.16
C ASN A 87 17.34 9.16 -8.98
N ALA A 88 17.60 10.28 -8.30
CA ALA A 88 18.09 11.51 -8.92
C ALA A 88 19.37 11.38 -9.76
N THR A 89 20.17 10.34 -9.60
CA THR A 89 21.39 10.13 -10.41
C THR A 89 21.10 9.59 -11.81
N LEU A 90 19.90 9.07 -12.03
CA LEU A 90 19.47 8.62 -13.34
C LEU A 90 18.89 9.81 -14.12
N ASN A 91 19.34 9.95 -15.37
CA ASN A 91 18.79 10.94 -16.29
C ASN A 91 17.52 10.34 -16.90
N TYR A 92 16.36 10.80 -16.44
CA TYR A 92 15.08 10.43 -17.02
C TYR A 92 14.91 11.16 -18.36
N GLU A 93 14.29 10.51 -19.35
CA GLU A 93 13.81 11.22 -20.54
C GLU A 93 12.90 12.41 -20.13
N LYS A 94 12.68 13.35 -21.05
CA LYS A 94 11.85 14.55 -20.81
C LYS A 94 10.51 14.15 -20.20
N THR A 95 10.34 14.42 -18.92
CA THR A 95 9.07 14.22 -18.21
C THR A 95 8.21 15.45 -18.44
N SER A 96 6.95 15.24 -18.79
CA SER A 96 5.99 16.33 -18.94
C SER A 96 5.22 16.52 -17.65
N ILE A 97 5.16 17.74 -17.15
CA ILE A 97 4.25 18.12 -16.06
C ILE A 97 3.28 19.19 -16.55
N LEU A 98 2.16 19.36 -15.85
CA LEU A 98 1.34 20.55 -16.03
C LEU A 98 2.07 21.76 -15.45
N SER A 99 2.00 22.87 -16.17
CA SER A 99 2.53 24.17 -15.77
C SER A 99 1.43 25.21 -15.89
N LYS A 100 1.36 26.09 -14.91
CA LYS A 100 0.43 27.21 -14.83
C LYS A 100 1.07 28.45 -15.42
N ASN A 101 0.40 29.05 -16.42
CA ASN A 101 0.87 30.28 -17.05
C ASN A 101 0.33 31.53 -16.32
N ALA A 102 0.83 32.72 -16.70
CA ALA A 102 0.39 34.01 -16.18
C ALA A 102 -1.13 34.28 -16.34
N GLN A 103 -1.78 33.63 -17.31
CA GLN A 103 -3.22 33.72 -17.57
C GLN A 103 -4.05 32.68 -16.80
N ASP A 104 -3.48 32.05 -15.76
CA ASP A 104 -4.16 31.04 -14.93
C ASP A 104 -4.51 29.73 -15.66
N THR A 105 -4.04 29.55 -16.89
CA THR A 105 -4.28 28.33 -17.69
C THR A 105 -3.18 27.29 -17.49
N TYR A 106 -3.55 26.03 -17.39
CA TYR A 106 -2.61 24.91 -17.35
C TYR A 106 -2.21 24.45 -18.76
N LYS A 107 -0.91 24.26 -18.99
CA LYS A 107 -0.35 23.69 -20.22
C LYS A 107 0.73 22.66 -19.88
N PRO A 108 0.87 21.58 -20.65
CA PRO A 108 1.94 20.62 -20.45
C PRO A 108 3.29 21.24 -20.83
N THR A 109 4.28 21.10 -19.95
CA THR A 109 5.67 21.55 -20.16
C THR A 109 6.60 20.35 -20.14
N ILE A 110 7.44 20.22 -21.17
CA ILE A 110 8.40 19.11 -21.36
C ILE A 110 9.81 19.41 -20.82
N HIS A 111 10.02 20.59 -20.25
CA HIS A 111 11.31 21.09 -19.77
C HIS A 111 11.52 20.90 -18.26
N PHE A 112 10.70 20.05 -17.64
CA PHE A 112 10.78 19.81 -16.20
C PHE A 112 12.01 18.98 -15.82
N ASN A 113 12.74 19.46 -14.82
CA ASN A 113 13.92 18.79 -14.30
C ASN A 113 13.55 17.77 -13.21
N ALA A 114 13.14 16.57 -13.65
CA ALA A 114 12.78 15.46 -12.78
C ALA A 114 13.91 15.04 -11.81
N SER A 115 15.16 14.98 -12.27
CA SER A 115 16.29 14.56 -11.43
C SER A 115 16.53 15.50 -10.25
N SER A 116 16.48 16.82 -10.49
CA SER A 116 16.58 17.82 -9.42
C SER A 116 15.40 17.76 -8.46
N PHE A 117 14.19 17.60 -8.98
CA PHE A 117 12.99 17.47 -8.15
C PHE A 117 13.05 16.22 -7.26
N ALA A 118 13.42 15.07 -7.84
CA ALA A 118 13.57 13.81 -7.13
C ALA A 118 14.60 13.91 -5.99
N HIS A 119 15.73 14.59 -6.21
CA HIS A 119 16.76 14.78 -5.18
C HIS A 119 16.24 15.52 -3.94
N HIS A 120 15.35 16.50 -4.13
CA HIS A 120 14.84 17.33 -3.04
C HIS A 120 13.62 16.73 -2.34
N HIS A 121 12.81 15.97 -3.06
CA HIS A 121 11.49 15.55 -2.58
C HIS A 121 11.35 14.05 -2.33
N PHE A 122 12.16 13.20 -2.97
CA PHE A 122 12.01 11.75 -2.87
C PHE A 122 13.11 11.09 -2.06
N ASN A 123 12.71 10.20 -1.14
CA ASN A 123 13.62 9.41 -0.33
C ASN A 123 13.23 7.93 -0.33
N PHE A 124 13.21 7.29 -1.50
CA PHE A 124 12.96 5.85 -1.60
C PHE A 124 14.23 5.02 -1.59
N GLY A 125 14.11 3.75 -1.18
CA GLY A 125 15.18 2.76 -1.24
C GLY A 125 14.73 1.43 -0.67
N PHE A 126 15.43 0.37 -1.06
CA PHE A 126 15.19 -0.96 -0.50
C PHE A 126 15.90 -1.09 0.85
N THR A 127 15.30 -1.80 1.80
CA THR A 127 15.96 -2.05 3.11
C THR A 127 16.86 -3.26 3.10
N GLU A 128 16.53 -4.22 2.25
CA GLU A 128 17.29 -5.43 2.03
C GLU A 128 16.80 -6.11 0.74
N PHE A 129 17.61 -7.01 0.19
CA PHE A 129 17.27 -7.74 -1.02
C PHE A 129 16.88 -9.20 -0.68
N TRP A 130 15.62 -9.39 -0.27
CA TRP A 130 15.08 -10.69 0.12
C TRP A 130 13.60 -10.85 -0.31
N PRO A 131 13.16 -12.05 -0.76
CA PRO A 131 13.95 -13.21 -1.17
C PRO A 131 14.51 -13.05 -2.59
N CYS A 132 15.74 -13.49 -2.83
CA CYS A 132 16.41 -13.33 -4.13
C CYS A 132 17.25 -14.54 -4.54
N GLU A 133 17.23 -14.85 -5.84
CA GLU A 133 18.01 -15.93 -6.45
C GLU A 133 18.75 -15.41 -7.70
N PRO A 134 20.09 -15.53 -7.79
CA PRO A 134 21.01 -16.06 -6.78
C PRO A 134 21.13 -15.15 -5.54
N SER A 135 21.58 -15.74 -4.43
CA SER A 135 21.68 -15.03 -3.14
C SER A 135 22.35 -13.65 -3.27
N HIS A 136 21.85 -12.66 -2.54
CA HIS A 136 22.30 -11.27 -2.53
C HIS A 136 22.04 -10.46 -3.81
N CYS A 137 21.32 -11.00 -4.81
CA CYS A 137 20.97 -10.30 -6.05
C CYS A 137 22.17 -9.55 -6.70
N PRO A 138 23.22 -10.24 -7.18
CA PRO A 138 24.39 -9.57 -7.76
C PRO A 138 24.04 -8.65 -8.94
N PHE A 139 22.92 -8.89 -9.62
CA PHE A 139 22.41 -8.07 -10.71
C PHE A 139 21.87 -6.69 -10.27
N TYR A 140 21.66 -6.45 -8.98
CA TYR A 140 21.31 -5.13 -8.45
C TYR A 140 22.53 -4.28 -8.05
N ASN A 141 23.73 -4.87 -7.99
CA ASN A 141 24.94 -4.14 -7.66
C ASN A 141 25.17 -2.99 -8.64
N GLY A 142 25.29 -1.77 -8.11
CA GLY A 142 25.47 -0.55 -8.90
C GLY A 142 24.20 0.01 -9.53
N VAL A 143 23.06 -0.69 -9.43
CA VAL A 143 21.76 -0.24 -9.97
C VAL A 143 20.81 0.20 -8.85
N LEU A 144 20.71 -0.60 -7.79
CA LEU A 144 19.84 -0.32 -6.64
C LEU A 144 20.66 -0.29 -5.35
N GLY A 145 20.42 0.72 -4.54
CA GLY A 145 21.04 0.87 -3.22
C GLY A 145 20.15 0.36 -2.10
N VAL A 146 20.79 -0.03 -0.99
CA VAL A 146 20.14 -0.38 0.26
C VAL A 146 20.15 0.81 1.22
N LYS A 147 19.05 1.03 1.93
CA LYS A 147 18.87 2.06 2.96
C LYS A 147 18.53 1.42 4.31
N PRO A 148 18.86 2.06 5.45
CA PRO A 148 18.47 1.53 6.75
C PRO A 148 16.95 1.45 6.88
N PRO A 149 16.41 0.41 7.53
CA PRO A 149 14.99 0.31 7.81
C PRO A 149 14.55 1.42 8.78
N ILE A 150 13.31 1.86 8.61
CA ILE A 150 12.69 2.88 9.44
C ILE A 150 11.34 2.36 9.95
N SER A 151 11.00 2.74 11.18
CA SER A 151 9.72 2.33 11.77
C SER A 151 8.55 2.97 11.03
N LEU A 152 7.37 2.34 11.12
CA LEU A 152 6.15 2.90 10.54
C LEU A 152 5.86 4.30 11.11
N THR A 153 6.01 4.49 12.42
CA THR A 153 5.81 5.79 13.09
C THR A 153 6.66 6.91 12.50
N GLU A 154 7.92 6.63 12.15
CA GLU A 154 8.78 7.62 11.48
C GLU A 154 8.34 7.88 10.02
N GLN A 155 7.84 6.86 9.31
CA GLN A 155 7.25 7.04 7.98
C GLN A 155 6.03 7.97 8.03
N LEU A 156 5.20 7.86 9.08
CA LEU A 156 3.99 8.67 9.21
C LEU A 156 4.25 10.15 9.48
N LYS A 157 5.48 10.54 9.84
CA LYS A 157 5.84 11.96 10.02
C LYS A 157 5.92 12.73 8.70
N SER A 158 5.97 12.03 7.58
CA SER A 158 6.06 12.69 6.28
C SER A 158 4.72 13.10 5.75
N LYS A 159 4.75 14.24 5.07
CA LYS A 159 3.56 14.87 4.52
C LYS A 159 2.89 14.08 3.40
N TYR A 160 3.69 13.30 2.67
CA TYR A 160 3.23 12.50 1.55
C TYR A 160 3.83 11.11 1.71
N LEU A 161 2.97 10.09 1.62
CA LEU A 161 3.37 8.68 1.67
C LEU A 161 2.87 7.97 0.41
N VAL A 162 3.80 7.33 -0.30
CA VAL A 162 3.49 6.43 -1.42
C VAL A 162 3.46 5.02 -0.89
N ASP A 163 2.36 4.34 -1.13
CA ASP A 163 2.27 2.91 -0.89
C ASP A 163 2.27 2.14 -2.20
N VAL A 164 2.93 1.00 -2.13
CA VAL A 164 3.22 0.18 -3.29
C VAL A 164 3.02 -1.28 -2.92
N ASP A 165 2.25 -1.97 -3.75
CA ASP A 165 1.94 -3.38 -3.58
C ASP A 165 3.20 -4.24 -3.52
N GLY A 166 3.09 -5.40 -2.89
CA GLY A 166 4.13 -6.43 -2.84
C GLY A 166 3.87 -7.54 -3.85
N HIS A 167 4.10 -8.78 -3.43
CA HIS A 167 3.66 -9.97 -4.16
C HIS A 167 2.13 -10.08 -4.24
N SER A 168 1.43 -9.33 -3.39
CA SER A 168 0.00 -9.09 -3.41
C SER A 168 -0.23 -7.67 -2.87
N PHE A 169 -1.35 -7.41 -2.22
CA PHE A 169 -1.59 -6.13 -1.57
C PHE A 169 -0.52 -5.79 -0.51
N SER A 170 -0.22 -4.50 -0.38
CA SER A 170 0.60 -4.00 0.72
C SER A 170 -0.20 -4.00 2.03
N GLY A 171 0.28 -4.68 3.07
CA GLY A 171 -0.32 -4.59 4.41
C GLY A 171 -0.32 -3.17 4.99
N ARG A 172 0.55 -2.28 4.47
CA ARG A 172 0.52 -0.84 4.81
C ARG A 172 -0.74 -0.15 4.30
N HIS A 173 -1.46 -0.73 3.35
CA HIS A 173 -2.70 -0.18 2.80
C HIS A 173 -3.78 0.00 3.87
N VAL A 174 -3.83 -0.92 4.83
CA VAL A 174 -4.90 -0.99 5.84
C VAL A 174 -4.73 0.06 6.95
N VAL A 175 -3.54 0.65 7.11
CA VAL A 175 -3.32 1.73 8.07
C VAL A 175 -4.02 3.00 7.58
N PRO A 176 -4.98 3.57 8.33
CA PRO A 176 -5.64 4.83 7.97
C PRO A 176 -4.65 5.99 8.10
N LEU A 177 -4.34 6.68 7.00
CA LEU A 177 -3.30 7.71 6.99
C LEU A 177 -3.81 9.04 6.43
N ASP A 178 -3.43 10.11 7.13
CA ASP A 178 -3.71 11.52 6.80
C ASP A 178 -2.87 12.07 5.65
N ASN A 179 -2.08 11.24 4.96
CA ASN A 179 -1.01 11.72 4.08
C ASN A 179 -0.78 10.85 2.84
N ARG A 180 -1.74 9.99 2.48
CA ARG A 180 -1.58 9.08 1.34
C ARG A 180 -2.01 9.74 0.05
N VAL A 181 -1.15 9.66 -0.97
CA VAL A 181 -1.51 10.07 -2.33
C VAL A 181 -1.78 8.80 -3.15
N PRO A 182 -2.97 8.66 -3.77
CA PRO A 182 -3.23 7.53 -4.64
C PRO A 182 -2.31 7.63 -5.86
N LEU A 183 -1.54 6.58 -6.09
CA LEU A 183 -0.63 6.47 -7.23
C LEU A 183 -0.88 5.15 -7.92
N ASP A 184 -0.88 5.21 -9.25
CA ASP A 184 -0.90 4.00 -10.05
C ASP A 184 0.46 3.29 -9.97
N ASN A 185 0.44 1.96 -9.91
CA ASN A 185 1.62 1.09 -9.93
C ASN A 185 2.42 1.19 -11.25
N TRP A 186 1.86 1.81 -12.30
CA TRP A 186 2.63 2.14 -13.51
C TRP A 186 3.55 3.35 -13.35
N TYR A 187 3.22 4.30 -12.48
CA TYR A 187 3.96 5.53 -12.17
C TYR A 187 4.15 6.52 -13.34
N ASP A 188 3.40 6.40 -14.43
CA ASP A 188 3.50 7.31 -15.57
C ASP A 188 3.19 8.77 -15.16
N ASP A 189 2.25 8.93 -14.22
CA ASP A 189 1.83 10.23 -13.70
C ASP A 189 2.54 10.66 -12.40
N LEU A 190 3.56 9.92 -11.95
CA LEU A 190 4.22 10.15 -10.66
C LEU A 190 4.71 11.61 -10.52
N TYR A 191 5.45 12.10 -11.50
CA TYR A 191 6.01 13.45 -11.47
C TYR A 191 4.93 14.53 -11.60
N SER A 192 3.94 14.33 -12.47
CA SER A 192 2.82 15.27 -12.62
C SER A 192 2.02 15.40 -11.33
N LEU A 193 1.71 14.29 -10.68
CA LEU A 193 0.93 14.26 -9.45
C LEU A 193 1.71 14.85 -8.26
N MET A 194 2.99 14.49 -8.14
CA MET A 194 3.84 15.02 -7.08
C MET A 194 4.11 16.51 -7.29
N ALA A 195 4.36 16.97 -8.51
CA ALA A 195 4.49 18.39 -8.81
C ALA A 195 3.21 19.18 -8.52
N TYR A 196 2.02 18.58 -8.76
CA TYR A 196 0.74 19.22 -8.41
C TYR A 196 0.60 19.44 -6.90
N PHE A 197 0.84 18.43 -6.08
CA PHE A 197 0.67 18.56 -4.62
C PHE A 197 1.83 19.32 -3.96
N ILE A 198 3.08 19.01 -4.31
CA ILE A 198 4.27 19.61 -3.70
C ILE A 198 4.54 21.01 -4.26
N GLY A 199 4.23 21.25 -5.54
CA GLY A 199 4.61 22.45 -6.27
C GLY A 199 6.07 22.42 -6.74
N THR A 200 6.41 23.29 -7.70
CA THR A 200 7.79 23.47 -8.20
C THR A 200 8.51 24.67 -7.57
N GLY A 201 7.93 25.23 -6.49
CA GLY A 201 8.49 26.35 -5.73
C GLY A 201 7.83 27.69 -6.05
N LYS A 202 8.62 28.78 -6.05
CA LYS A 202 8.13 30.14 -6.36
C LYS A 202 8.26 30.41 -7.86
N LEU A 203 7.37 31.26 -8.38
CA LEU A 203 7.49 31.75 -9.77
C LEU A 203 8.79 32.54 -9.89
N SER A 204 9.63 32.13 -10.84
CA SER A 204 10.91 32.73 -11.19
C SER A 204 11.08 32.53 -12.69
N GLU A 205 11.80 33.42 -13.39
CA GLU A 205 12.04 33.29 -14.84
C GLU A 205 12.58 31.90 -15.23
N LYS A 206 13.36 31.29 -14.33
CA LYS A 206 13.89 29.93 -14.50
C LYS A 206 12.79 28.85 -14.41
N ASN A 207 11.84 29.02 -13.48
CA ASN A 207 10.72 28.10 -13.28
C ASN A 207 9.61 28.31 -14.31
N GLU A 208 9.48 29.48 -14.94
CA GLU A 208 8.60 29.66 -16.10
C GLU A 208 9.03 28.81 -17.29
N GLN A 209 10.35 28.69 -17.52
CA GLN A 209 10.90 27.85 -18.57
C GLN A 209 10.81 26.34 -18.23
N GLU A 210 11.07 25.98 -16.97
CA GLU A 210 11.06 24.59 -16.49
C GLU A 210 9.63 24.07 -16.15
N GLY A 211 8.65 24.96 -16.04
CA GLY A 211 7.26 24.66 -15.68
C GLY A 211 6.95 25.06 -14.24
N TYR A 212 6.07 26.04 -14.06
CA TYR A 212 5.63 26.53 -12.75
C TYR A 212 4.35 25.83 -12.33
N MET A 213 4.37 25.19 -11.15
CA MET A 213 3.18 24.61 -10.54
C MET A 213 3.10 25.09 -9.08
N PRO A 214 2.03 25.82 -8.68
CA PRO A 214 1.81 26.12 -7.26
C PRO A 214 1.51 24.83 -6.49
N SER A 215 1.86 24.80 -5.20
CA SER A 215 1.52 23.69 -4.32
C SER A 215 0.03 23.68 -3.98
N HIS A 216 -0.60 22.51 -4.08
CA HIS A 216 -2.00 22.28 -3.73
C HIS A 216 -2.10 21.55 -2.38
N ASP A 217 -1.56 22.19 -1.33
CA ASP A 217 -1.50 21.60 0.01
C ASP A 217 -2.87 21.48 0.67
N PHE A 218 -3.76 22.45 0.40
CA PHE A 218 -5.11 22.42 0.94
C PHE A 218 -5.88 21.21 0.42
N GLU A 219 -5.79 20.97 -0.89
CA GLU A 219 -6.41 19.84 -1.58
C GLU A 219 -5.83 18.50 -1.07
N ALA A 220 -4.51 18.42 -0.91
CA ALA A 220 -3.85 17.24 -0.34
C ALA A 220 -4.39 16.92 1.06
N ARG A 221 -4.47 17.93 1.93
CA ARG A 221 -4.99 17.79 3.30
C ARG A 221 -6.45 17.35 3.31
N MET A 222 -7.28 17.94 2.45
CA MET A 222 -8.70 17.61 2.34
C MET A 222 -8.90 16.16 1.91
N ILE A 223 -8.23 15.71 0.85
CA ILE A 223 -8.31 14.32 0.35
C ILE A 223 -7.92 13.34 1.46
N ALA A 224 -6.85 13.66 2.17
CA ALA A 224 -6.30 12.75 3.14
C ALA A 224 -7.13 12.70 4.44
N SER A 225 -7.68 13.83 4.91
CA SER A 225 -8.67 13.87 5.99
C SER A 225 -9.91 13.04 5.66
N GLN A 226 -10.47 13.22 4.45
CA GLN A 226 -11.64 12.46 4.00
C GLN A 226 -11.35 10.97 3.91
N SER A 227 -10.16 10.60 3.44
CA SER A 227 -9.72 9.21 3.36
C SER A 227 -9.61 8.58 4.75
N ARG A 228 -9.06 9.30 5.73
CA ARG A 228 -9.00 8.85 7.13
C ARG A 228 -10.39 8.69 7.74
N ASP A 229 -11.27 9.67 7.56
CA ASP A 229 -12.62 9.63 8.10
C ASP A 229 -13.45 8.50 7.48
N ARG A 230 -13.23 8.19 6.20
CA ARG A 230 -13.85 7.04 5.54
C ARG A 230 -13.29 5.73 6.09
N ALA A 231 -11.98 5.60 6.20
CA ALA A 231 -11.33 4.39 6.72
C ALA A 231 -11.80 4.07 8.15
N LYS A 232 -11.89 5.07 9.03
CA LYS A 232 -12.44 4.90 10.40
C LYS A 232 -13.88 4.37 10.44
N LYS A 233 -14.65 4.56 9.38
CA LYS A 233 -16.06 4.15 9.30
C LYS A 233 -16.27 2.78 8.68
N VAL A 234 -15.37 2.33 7.80
CA VAL A 234 -15.58 1.15 6.95
C VAL A 234 -14.55 0.03 7.14
N LEU A 235 -13.49 0.29 7.91
CA LEU A 235 -12.43 -0.67 8.23
C LEU A 235 -12.28 -0.80 9.75
N ARG A 236 -13.40 -0.84 10.48
CA ARG A 236 -13.36 -1.10 11.91
C ARG A 236 -13.14 -2.59 12.15
N ASP A 237 -12.67 -2.93 13.35
CA ASP A 237 -12.44 -4.33 13.71
C ASP A 237 -13.75 -5.14 13.64
N GLU A 238 -14.87 -4.54 14.05
CA GLU A 238 -16.19 -5.20 13.98
C GLU A 238 -16.64 -5.44 12.52
N ASP A 239 -16.30 -4.53 11.59
CA ASP A 239 -16.64 -4.70 10.17
C ASP A 239 -15.89 -5.91 9.58
N ILE A 240 -14.63 -6.11 9.98
CA ILE A 240 -13.79 -7.24 9.54
C ILE A 240 -14.33 -8.56 10.12
N GLU A 241 -14.72 -8.57 11.40
CA GLU A 241 -15.30 -9.76 12.04
C GLU A 241 -16.61 -10.19 11.39
N VAL A 242 -17.53 -9.24 11.15
CA VAL A 242 -18.81 -9.51 10.48
C VAL A 242 -18.57 -9.99 9.05
N TYR A 243 -17.67 -9.35 8.31
CA TYR A 243 -17.31 -9.77 6.96
C TYR A 243 -16.78 -11.20 6.92
N MET A 244 -15.86 -11.56 7.84
CA MET A 244 -15.30 -12.90 7.92
C MET A 244 -16.36 -13.95 8.29
N LEU A 245 -17.29 -13.61 9.19
CA LEU A 245 -18.41 -14.49 9.53
C LEU A 245 -19.30 -14.76 8.32
N LEU A 246 -19.75 -13.70 7.63
CA LEU A 246 -20.59 -13.82 6.44
C LEU A 246 -19.89 -14.64 5.35
N LEU A 247 -18.60 -14.38 5.12
CA LEU A 247 -17.81 -15.15 4.15
C LEU A 247 -17.76 -16.64 4.48
N LEU A 248 -17.60 -17.01 5.75
CA LEU A 248 -17.57 -18.41 6.17
C LEU A 248 -18.96 -19.08 6.08
N LEU A 249 -20.04 -18.34 6.34
CA LEU A 249 -21.41 -18.83 6.18
C LEU A 249 -21.74 -19.11 4.71
N GLU A 250 -21.44 -18.16 3.82
CA GLU A 250 -21.62 -18.32 2.37
C GLU A 250 -20.75 -19.46 1.82
N TYR A 251 -19.50 -19.55 2.27
CA TYR A 251 -18.62 -20.66 1.90
C TYR A 251 -19.18 -22.01 2.34
N GLY A 252 -19.74 -22.09 3.56
CA GLY A 252 -20.42 -23.28 4.05
C GLY A 252 -21.64 -23.66 3.20
N TRP A 253 -22.44 -22.67 2.80
CA TRP A 253 -23.61 -22.88 1.95
C TRP A 253 -23.23 -23.39 0.55
N VAL A 254 -22.20 -22.81 -0.08
CA VAL A 254 -21.70 -23.27 -1.39
C VAL A 254 -21.19 -24.72 -1.35
N LEU A 255 -20.64 -25.16 -0.22
CA LEU A 255 -20.15 -26.53 -0.03
C LEU A 255 -21.22 -27.55 0.32
N ASP A 256 -22.45 -27.15 0.65
CA ASP A 256 -23.51 -28.07 1.03
C ASP A 256 -24.02 -28.85 -0.20
N ASP A 257 -23.99 -30.19 -0.12
CA ASP A 257 -24.50 -31.07 -1.18
C ASP A 257 -25.98 -30.81 -1.47
N ASN A 258 -26.73 -30.31 -0.47
CA ASN A 258 -28.14 -29.96 -0.56
C ASN A 258 -28.37 -28.47 -0.91
N ARG A 259 -27.36 -27.69 -1.30
CA ARG A 259 -27.48 -26.25 -1.59
C ARG A 259 -28.65 -25.89 -2.51
N ASP A 260 -28.93 -26.75 -3.51
CA ASP A 260 -29.99 -26.56 -4.50
C ASP A 260 -31.41 -26.73 -3.89
N THR A 261 -31.51 -27.16 -2.63
CA THR A 261 -32.77 -27.30 -1.86
C THR A 261 -32.85 -26.34 -0.67
N ILE A 262 -31.73 -25.73 -0.30
CA ILE A 262 -31.63 -24.74 0.77
C ILE A 262 -31.73 -23.36 0.11
N GLU A 263 -32.89 -23.05 -0.44
CA GLU A 263 -33.18 -21.71 -0.97
C GLU A 263 -33.78 -20.83 0.13
N TYR A 264 -33.23 -19.63 0.27
CA TYR A 264 -33.93 -18.56 0.98
C TYR A 264 -35.12 -18.13 0.11
N MET A 265 -36.34 -18.50 0.50
CA MET A 265 -37.56 -18.19 -0.24
C MET A 265 -38.04 -16.72 -0.11
N GLY A 266 -37.27 -15.88 0.59
CA GLY A 266 -37.58 -14.46 0.75
C GLY A 266 -36.97 -13.61 -0.37
N ASP A 267 -37.63 -12.51 -0.73
CA ASP A 267 -37.12 -11.51 -1.67
C ASP A 267 -36.10 -10.54 -1.04
N GLY A 268 -35.80 -10.72 0.25
CA GLY A 268 -34.93 -9.85 1.04
C GLY A 268 -35.63 -8.61 1.62
N GLY A 269 -36.88 -8.32 1.25
CA GLY A 269 -37.64 -7.15 1.74
C GLY A 269 -38.04 -7.22 3.22
N GLU A 270 -37.88 -8.39 3.85
CA GLU A 270 -38.07 -8.56 5.30
C GLU A 270 -36.99 -7.84 6.13
N LEU A 271 -35.78 -7.67 5.56
CA LEU A 271 -34.68 -6.96 6.20
C LEU A 271 -34.86 -5.43 6.17
N ASP A 272 -35.62 -4.90 5.21
CA ASP A 272 -35.92 -3.46 5.12
C ASP A 272 -36.70 -2.96 6.36
N ARG A 273 -37.51 -3.83 6.98
CA ARG A 273 -38.21 -3.50 8.23
C ARG A 273 -37.27 -3.39 9.44
N PHE A 274 -36.12 -4.04 9.41
CA PHE A 274 -35.11 -3.94 10.47
C PHE A 274 -34.23 -2.69 10.33
N VAL A 275 -33.92 -2.28 9.09
CA VAL A 275 -33.11 -1.08 8.82
C VAL A 275 -33.90 0.22 9.07
N LEU A 276 -35.22 0.20 8.92
CA LEU A 276 -36.08 1.38 9.14
C LEU A 276 -36.44 1.66 10.62
N HIS A 277 -35.97 0.83 11.54
CA HIS A 277 -36.25 0.96 12.98
C HIS A 277 -35.01 1.18 13.86
N TYR A 278 -33.84 1.36 13.25
CA TYR A 278 -32.59 1.77 13.90
C TYR A 278 -31.91 2.88 13.10
#